data_AF-A0AAN6DN09-F1
#
_entry.id   AF-A0AAN6DN09-F1
#
_cell.length_a   1.000
_cell.length_b   1.000
_cell.length_c   1.000
_cell.angle_alpha   90.00
_cell.angle_beta   90.00
_cell.angle_gamma   90.00
#
_symmetry.space_group_name_H-M   'P 1'
#
loop_
_entity.id
_entity.type
_entity.pdbx_description
1 polymer ?
#
loop_
_entity_poly.entity_id
_entity_poly.type
_entity_poly.pdbx_seq_one_letter_code
_entity_poly.pdbx_strand_id
1 'polypeptide(L)'
;MPSPLTVEGLLAKDIHEKIEQLINNLISIKDETGHFLQRLPDGRVIDTKGWNGWEWTHGIGLYGLYQYHALTSSSTVLKMIQDWFSARLAEGTTKNINTMAALLTLASIYEETGGRGYLPWLDS
;
A
#
# COMPACT_ATOMS: atom_id res chain seq x y z
N MET A 1 -18.51 -33.70 -13.50
CA MET A 1 -17.86 -32.40 -13.26
C MET A 1 -17.62 -32.32 -11.76
N PRO A 2 -16.37 -32.21 -11.28
CA PRO A 2 -16.16 -31.98 -9.85
C PRO A 2 -16.79 -30.64 -9.46
N SER A 3 -17.51 -30.61 -8.33
CA SER A 3 -18.00 -29.36 -7.76
C SER A 3 -16.81 -28.47 -7.40
N PRO A 4 -16.85 -27.16 -7.70
CA PRO A 4 -15.78 -26.26 -7.29
C PRO A 4 -15.64 -26.27 -5.76
N LEU A 5 -14.40 -26.24 -5.29
CA LEU A 5 -14.08 -26.18 -3.87
C LEU A 5 -14.64 -24.88 -3.29
N THR A 6 -15.42 -25.01 -2.21
CA THR A 6 -15.95 -23.89 -1.43
C THR A 6 -15.46 -23.98 0.00
N VAL A 7 -15.29 -22.83 0.65
CA VAL A 7 -15.02 -22.71 2.09
C VAL A 7 -16.12 -21.82 2.66
N GLU A 8 -16.88 -22.33 3.64
CA GLU A 8 -18.04 -21.62 4.22
C GLU A 8 -19.05 -21.12 3.16
N GLY A 9 -19.20 -21.88 2.06
CA GLY A 9 -20.11 -21.53 0.97
C GLY A 9 -19.58 -20.47 0.00
N LEU A 10 -18.34 -19.99 0.16
CA LEU A 10 -17.72 -19.01 -0.73
C LEU A 10 -16.83 -19.68 -1.77
N LEU A 11 -16.90 -19.20 -3.02
CA LEU A 11 -15.95 -19.57 -4.06
C LEU A 11 -14.71 -18.66 -3.96
N ALA A 12 -13.55 -19.18 -4.36
CA ALA A 12 -12.33 -18.37 -4.45
C ALA A 12 -12.54 -17.11 -5.29
N LYS A 13 -13.28 -17.22 -6.41
CA LYS A 13 -13.65 -16.09 -7.27
C LYS A 13 -14.36 -14.97 -6.49
N ASP A 14 -15.35 -15.33 -5.66
CA ASP A 14 -16.12 -14.33 -4.90
C ASP A 14 -15.24 -13.60 -3.89
N ILE A 15 -14.28 -14.31 -3.28
CA ILE A 15 -13.31 -13.74 -2.34
C ILE A 15 -12.37 -12.77 -3.08
N HIS A 16 -11.83 -13.16 -4.24
CA HIS A 16 -10.98 -12.29 -5.07
C HIS A 16 -11.72 -11.02 -5.49
N GLU A 17 -12.96 -11.12 -5.94
CA GLU A 17 -13.79 -9.96 -6.30
C GLU A 17 -13.97 -9.00 -5.12
N LYS A 18 -14.12 -9.51 -3.89
CA LYS A 18 -14.22 -8.68 -2.68
C LYS A 18 -12.89 -8.04 -2.30
N ILE A 19 -11.77 -8.75 -2.42
CA ILE A 19 -10.45 -8.18 -2.19
C ILE A 19 -10.19 -7.04 -3.17
N GLU A 20 -10.50 -7.22 -4.46
CA GLU A 20 -10.32 -6.18 -5.47
C GLU A 20 -11.21 -4.95 -5.20
N GLN A 21 -12.45 -5.14 -4.74
CA GLN A 21 -13.31 -4.04 -4.31
C GLN A 21 -12.73 -3.26 -3.13
N LEU A 22 -12.14 -3.96 -2.14
CA LEU A 22 -11.48 -3.32 -0.99
C LEU A 22 -10.21 -2.58 -1.40
N ILE A 23 -9.41 -3.15 -2.31
CA ILE A 23 -8.23 -2.48 -2.88
C ILE A 23 -8.64 -1.19 -3.58
N ASN A 24 -9.64 -1.25 -4.46
CA ASN A 24 -10.14 -0.09 -5.19
C ASN A 24 -10.67 0.99 -4.24
N ASN A 25 -11.37 0.59 -3.17
CA ASN A 25 -11.83 1.53 -2.15
C ASN A 25 -10.65 2.20 -1.45
N LEU A 26 -9.69 1.41 -0.95
CA LEU A 26 -8.50 1.87 -0.23
C LEU A 26 -7.72 2.95 -1.01
N ILE A 27 -7.40 2.67 -2.27
CA ILE A 27 -6.61 3.60 -3.10
C ILE A 27 -7.41 4.83 -3.55
N SER A 28 -8.74 4.80 -3.42
CA SER A 28 -9.64 5.90 -3.77
C SER A 28 -9.98 6.81 -2.59
N ILE A 29 -9.52 6.48 -1.37
CA ILE A 29 -9.71 7.33 -0.20
C ILE A 29 -9.04 8.68 -0.44
N LYS A 30 -9.78 9.75 -0.15
CA LYS A 30 -9.37 11.15 -0.28
C LYS A 30 -10.14 12.02 0.71
N ASP A 31 -9.50 13.06 1.23
CA ASP A 31 -10.17 14.14 1.95
C ASP A 31 -10.26 15.38 1.04
N GLU A 32 -11.35 15.46 0.28
CA GLU A 32 -11.55 16.57 -0.67
C GLU A 32 -11.74 17.92 0.02
N THR A 33 -12.18 17.91 1.27
CA THR A 33 -12.47 19.14 2.04
C THR A 33 -11.27 19.64 2.83
N GLY A 34 -10.28 18.79 3.05
CA GLY A 34 -9.16 19.04 3.94
C GLY A 34 -9.54 19.09 5.43
N HIS A 35 -10.70 18.54 5.81
CA HIS A 35 -11.20 18.51 7.19
C HIS A 35 -10.21 17.83 8.15
N PHE A 36 -9.54 16.78 7.68
CA PHE A 36 -8.68 15.91 8.47
C PHE A 36 -7.18 16.17 8.25
N LEU A 37 -6.83 17.27 7.58
CA LEU A 37 -5.43 17.68 7.42
C LEU A 37 -4.79 17.93 8.78
N GLN A 38 -3.70 17.24 9.06
CA GLN A 38 -2.93 17.45 10.27
C GLN A 38 -1.94 18.59 10.06
N ARG A 39 -2.01 19.62 10.92
CA ARG A 39 -1.09 20.76 10.90
C ARG A 39 -0.09 20.62 12.02
N LEU A 40 1.19 20.64 11.69
CA LEU A 40 2.28 20.51 12.66
C LEU A 40 2.85 21.89 13.05
N PRO A 41 3.44 22.04 14.24
CA PRO A 41 4.03 23.30 14.69
C PRO A 41 5.16 23.84 13.79
N ASP A 42 5.80 22.97 13.00
CA ASP A 42 6.84 23.33 12.03
C ASP A 42 6.29 23.81 10.67
N GLY A 43 4.96 23.97 10.57
CA GLY A 43 4.29 24.48 9.37
C GLY A 43 3.90 23.40 8.35
N ARG A 44 4.28 22.13 8.55
CA ARG A 44 3.84 21.05 7.66
C ARG A 44 2.34 20.81 7.77
N VAL A 45 1.73 20.49 6.63
CA VAL A 45 0.33 20.08 6.52
C VAL A 45 0.31 18.70 5.88
N ILE A 46 -0.19 17.71 6.63
CA ILE A 46 -0.14 16.29 6.26
C ILE A 46 -1.56 15.81 5.94
N ASP A 47 -1.73 15.23 4.76
CA ASP A 47 -2.91 14.42 4.45
C ASP A 47 -2.77 13.05 5.11
N THR A 48 -3.56 12.82 6.15
CA THR A 48 -3.56 11.56 6.93
C THR A 48 -4.59 10.56 6.42
N LYS A 49 -5.37 10.91 5.38
CA LYS A 49 -6.50 10.13 4.88
C LYS A 49 -6.27 9.63 3.47
N GLY A 50 -5.92 10.53 2.56
CA GLY A 50 -5.82 10.22 1.16
C GLY A 50 -4.73 9.19 0.87
N TRP A 51 -4.94 8.35 -0.15
CA TRP A 51 -3.94 7.36 -0.59
C TRP A 51 -2.58 7.99 -0.93
N ASN A 52 -2.58 9.29 -1.24
CA ASN A 52 -1.38 10.04 -1.52
C ASN A 52 -0.59 10.51 -0.28
N GLY A 53 -1.02 10.13 0.93
CA GLY A 53 -0.27 10.39 2.16
C GLY A 53 0.86 9.38 2.40
N TRP A 54 1.57 9.55 3.52
CA TRP A 54 2.56 8.58 4.01
C TRP A 54 2.42 8.41 5.52
N GLU A 55 1.60 7.43 5.91
CA GLU A 55 1.27 7.10 7.29
C GLU A 55 1.28 5.59 7.52
N TRP A 56 1.24 5.14 8.78
CA TRP A 56 1.28 3.71 9.11
C TRP A 56 0.14 2.90 8.47
N THR A 57 -1.02 3.52 8.25
CA THR A 57 -2.15 2.93 7.52
C THR A 57 -1.78 2.54 6.10
N HIS A 58 -0.96 3.36 5.42
CA HIS A 58 -0.43 3.05 4.10
C HIS A 58 0.52 1.86 4.16
N GLY A 59 1.36 1.78 5.20
CA GLY A 59 2.24 0.62 5.40
C GLY A 59 1.46 -0.69 5.46
N ILE A 60 0.36 -0.72 6.23
CA ILE A 60 -0.53 -1.88 6.31
C ILE A 60 -1.21 -2.16 4.96
N GLY A 61 -1.74 -1.13 4.30
CA GLY A 61 -2.40 -1.25 3.00
C GLY A 61 -1.47 -1.82 1.94
N LEU A 62 -0.27 -1.25 1.80
CA LEU A 62 0.78 -1.70 0.89
C LEU A 62 1.19 -3.14 1.17
N TYR A 63 1.30 -3.54 2.44
CA TYR A 63 1.66 -4.91 2.76
C TYR A 63 0.54 -5.90 2.41
N GLY A 64 -0.73 -5.53 2.62
CA GLY A 64 -1.87 -6.31 2.13
C GLY A 64 -1.87 -6.47 0.60
N LEU A 65 -1.55 -5.39 -0.14
CA LEU A 65 -1.38 -5.44 -1.58
C LEU A 65 -0.23 -6.38 -1.98
N TYR A 66 0.91 -6.30 -1.30
CA TYR A 66 2.05 -7.17 -1.57
C TYR A 66 1.72 -8.64 -1.34
N GLN A 67 1.06 -8.96 -0.21
CA GLN A 67 0.65 -10.33 0.07
C GLN A 67 -0.35 -10.87 -0.97
N TYR A 68 -1.26 -10.02 -1.44
CA TYR A 68 -2.17 -10.39 -2.52
C TYR A 68 -1.44 -10.59 -3.86
N HIS A 69 -0.45 -9.75 -4.16
CA HIS A 69 0.44 -9.95 -5.30
C HIS A 69 1.20 -11.27 -5.19
N ALA A 70 1.84 -11.56 -4.05
CA ALA A 70 2.59 -12.79 -3.83
C ALA A 70 1.71 -14.04 -3.98
N LEU A 71 0.43 -13.98 -3.57
CA LEU A 71 -0.52 -15.08 -3.72
C LEU A 71 -0.97 -15.28 -5.18
N THR A 72 -1.15 -14.21 -5.94
CA THR A 72 -1.84 -14.25 -7.26
C THR A 72 -0.95 -13.96 -8.44
N SER A 73 0.29 -13.53 -8.21
CA SER A 73 1.20 -12.94 -9.20
C SER A 73 0.58 -11.75 -9.97
N SER A 74 -0.33 -10.99 -9.34
CA SER A 74 -1.02 -9.87 -9.99
C SER A 74 -0.09 -8.69 -10.31
N SER A 75 0.31 -8.54 -11.57
CA SER A 75 1.17 -7.44 -12.03
C SER A 75 0.54 -6.06 -11.84
N THR A 76 -0.79 -5.96 -11.93
CA THR A 76 -1.54 -4.73 -11.67
C THR A 76 -1.33 -4.25 -10.23
N VAL A 77 -1.41 -5.16 -9.27
CA VAL A 77 -1.24 -4.82 -7.84
C VAL A 77 0.21 -4.46 -7.53
N LEU A 78 1.17 -5.19 -8.11
CA LEU A 78 2.59 -4.83 -7.99
C LEU A 78 2.85 -3.42 -8.54
N LYS A 79 2.26 -3.07 -9.68
CA LYS A 79 2.37 -1.73 -10.26
C LYS A 79 1.82 -0.65 -9.32
N MET A 80 0.66 -0.88 -8.68
CA MET A 80 0.10 0.07 -7.71
C MET A 80 1.06 0.35 -6.55
N ILE A 81 1.74 -0.68 -6.03
CA ILE A 81 2.75 -0.55 -4.97
C ILE A 81 3.95 0.27 -5.47
N GLN A 82 4.48 -0.07 -6.65
CA GLN A 82 5.62 0.61 -7.25
C GLN A 82 5.33 2.08 -7.57
N ASP A 83 4.13 2.37 -8.09
CA ASP A 83 3.68 3.75 -8.37
C ASP A 83 3.60 4.58 -7.08
N TRP A 84 3.07 4.00 -5.99
CA TRP A 84 3.01 4.68 -4.70
C TRP A 84 4.40 5.00 -4.17
N PHE A 85 5.32 4.03 -4.15
CA PHE A 85 6.70 4.28 -3.72
C PHE A 85 7.40 5.28 -4.62
N SER A 86 7.26 5.18 -5.94
CA SER A 86 7.88 6.14 -6.86
C SER A 86 7.44 7.58 -6.57
N ALA A 87 6.15 7.80 -6.28
CA ALA A 87 5.63 9.12 -5.95
C ALA A 87 6.12 9.60 -4.58
N ARG A 88 5.99 8.76 -3.54
CA ARG A 88 6.29 9.14 -2.16
C ARG A 88 7.78 9.29 -1.87
N LEU A 89 8.63 8.47 -2.49
CA LEU A 89 10.10 8.62 -2.37
C LEU A 89 10.59 9.90 -3.06
N ALA A 90 9.94 10.35 -4.13
CA ALA A 90 10.26 11.63 -4.77
C ALA A 90 9.92 12.85 -3.89
N GLU A 91 8.87 12.75 -3.07
CA GLU A 91 8.47 13.80 -2.12
C GLU A 91 9.27 13.76 -0.81
N GLY A 92 9.62 12.56 -0.35
CA GLY A 92 10.29 12.32 0.93
C GLY A 92 9.35 12.36 2.14
N THR A 93 9.88 11.93 3.28
CA THR A 93 9.17 11.94 4.57
C THR A 93 10.12 12.10 5.74
N THR A 94 9.58 12.33 6.94
CA THR A 94 10.33 12.27 8.20
C THR A 94 10.22 10.90 8.86
N LYS A 95 11.28 10.47 9.56
CA LYS A 95 11.32 9.16 10.23
C LYS A 95 10.65 9.20 11.60
N ASN A 96 9.69 8.31 11.82
CA ASN A 96 9.09 8.00 13.12
C ASN A 96 8.51 6.57 13.07
N ILE A 97 8.02 6.06 14.20
CA ILE A 97 7.52 4.68 14.29
C ILE A 97 6.41 4.35 13.28
N ASN A 98 5.59 5.33 12.90
CA ASN A 98 4.49 5.15 11.97
C ASN A 98 4.97 5.12 10.51
N THR A 99 5.83 6.07 10.11
CA THR A 99 6.28 6.20 8.72
C THR A 99 7.20 5.05 8.29
N MET A 100 7.84 4.37 9.25
CA MET A 100 8.65 3.16 8.99
C MET A 100 7.82 1.96 8.55
N ALA A 101 6.50 1.91 8.81
CA ALA A 101 5.68 0.74 8.48
C ALA A 101 5.68 0.40 6.98
N ALA A 102 5.78 1.41 6.11
CA ALA A 102 5.83 1.19 4.66
C ALA A 102 7.11 0.49 4.18
N LEU A 103 8.21 0.58 4.96
CA LEU A 103 9.50 0.02 4.55
C LEU A 103 9.52 -1.51 4.57
N LEU A 104 8.60 -2.16 5.30
CA LEU A 104 8.43 -3.61 5.21
C LEU A 104 8.11 -4.02 3.76
N THR A 105 7.11 -3.38 3.17
CA THR A 105 6.73 -3.66 1.77
C THR A 105 7.82 -3.22 0.80
N LEU A 106 8.53 -2.12 1.07
CA LEU A 106 9.65 -1.68 0.25
C LEU A 106 10.77 -2.73 0.22
N ALA A 107 11.07 -3.35 1.36
CA ALA A 107 12.05 -4.42 1.46
C ALA A 107 11.60 -5.67 0.69
N SER A 108 10.32 -6.04 0.80
CA SER A 108 9.77 -7.20 0.09
C SER A 108 9.81 -7.02 -1.44
N ILE A 109 9.45 -5.84 -1.96
CA ILE A 109 9.57 -5.60 -3.40
C ILE A 109 11.03 -5.46 -3.85
N TYR A 110 11.93 -4.98 -2.97
CA TYR A 110 13.36 -4.95 -3.26
C TYR A 110 13.93 -6.36 -3.39
N GLU A 111 13.57 -7.27 -2.48
CA GLU A 111 13.96 -8.68 -2.54
C GLU A 111 13.52 -9.34 -3.85
N GLU A 112 12.29 -9.07 -4.28
CA GLU A 112 11.73 -9.65 -5.52
C GLU A 112 12.33 -9.04 -6.80
N THR A 113 12.52 -7.71 -6.85
CA THR A 113 12.86 -6.99 -8.09
C THR A 113 14.34 -6.63 -8.23
N GLY A 114 15.11 -6.61 -7.13
CA GLY A 114 16.48 -6.12 -7.11
C GLY A 114 16.62 -4.61 -7.39
N GLY A 115 15.54 -3.84 -7.23
CA GLY A 115 15.49 -2.41 -7.51
C GLY A 115 16.48 -1.59 -6.66
N ARG A 116 17.69 -1.35 -7.18
CA ARG A 116 18.78 -0.67 -6.44
C ARG A 116 18.42 0.73 -5.95
N GLY A 117 17.45 1.39 -6.58
CA GLY A 117 16.93 2.69 -6.13
C GLY A 117 16.30 2.66 -4.73
N TYR A 118 15.90 1.48 -4.24
CA TYR A 118 15.31 1.31 -2.91
C TYR A 118 16.37 1.19 -1.79
N LEU A 119 17.61 0.78 -2.11
CA LEU A 119 18.64 0.53 -1.11
C LEU A 119 18.93 1.73 -0.19
N PRO A 120 19.09 2.97 -0.70
CA PRO A 120 19.33 4.12 0.18
C PRO A 120 18.19 4.38 1.18
N TRP A 121 16.96 4.00 0.82
CA TRP A 121 15.79 4.13 1.69
C TRP A 121 15.70 3.02 2.73
N LEU A 122 16.23 1.83 2.42
CA LEU A 122 16.24 0.68 3.33
C LEU A 122 17.40 0.72 4.34
N ASP A 123 18.53 1.35 3.98
CA ASP A 123 19.73 1.43 4.82
C ASP A 123 19.70 2.59 5.84
N SER A 124 18.93 3.65 5.56
CA SER A 124 19.04 4.94 6.26
C SER A 124 18.08 5.17 7.41
#